data_AF-N2BVB9-F1
#
_entry.id   AF-N2BVB9-F1
#
_cell.length_a   1.000
_cell.length_b   1.000
_cell.length_c   1.000
_cell.angle_alpha   90.00
_cell.angle_beta   90.00
_cell.angle_gamma   90.00
#
_symmetry.space_group_name_H-M   'P 1'
#
loop_
_entity.id
_entity.type
_entity.pdbx_description
1 polymer ?
#
loop_
_entity_poly.entity_id
_entity_poly.type
_entity_poly.pdbx_seq_one_letter_code
_entity_poly.pdbx_strand_id
1 'polypeptide(L)'
;MLNKNLSRRDFLGASAAFAVTLGLGACSKGGSQGASETKSSYKISMITDTGGVNDQSFNQSSWEGLKQLEKDKGWKVNYLESKQESDYASNLDKAVDDEANLIWGVGFAMADAVADVAAKNKDVQFAIIDNAYEKPVDNLTGVTFRAQEPSFMVGYIAARTTKTNKVGFVGGISGVVIDQFDYGYKAGIAYANKENNTNVEVLTQYADSFSDSAKGKAIASKMFSDGCDIVFHAAGGVGAGVIEAAKEAGKFAIGVDRDQAYLAPDNVLTSALKKVDKAIIEVSTEIQGGTKGGRNIELGAAEGCVGIPEDHPHIDDAVYKAAVEFEGKFKDGSVVPPMNKEKYDEYVAAL
;
A
#
# COMPACT_ATOMS: atom_id res chain seq x y z
N MET A 1 2.50 -36.78 -68.88
CA MET A 1 1.16 -36.28 -68.46
C MET A 1 1.09 -34.83 -68.92
N LEU A 2 0.18 -34.33 -69.78
CA LEU A 2 -1.31 -34.46 -69.83
C LEU A 2 -1.91 -34.00 -68.49
N ASN A 3 -2.84 -33.05 -68.33
CA ASN A 3 -3.72 -32.22 -69.19
C ASN A 3 -3.98 -30.88 -68.42
N LYS A 4 -4.72 -29.82 -68.82
CA LYS A 4 -5.22 -29.08 -70.02
C LYS A 4 -5.98 -27.84 -69.43
N ASN A 5 -6.29 -26.71 -70.07
CA ASN A 5 -6.10 -26.15 -71.42
C ASN A 5 -6.15 -24.59 -71.33
N LEU A 6 -5.96 -23.86 -72.43
CA LEU A 6 -6.54 -22.52 -72.63
C LEU A 6 -7.59 -22.60 -73.77
N SER A 7 -8.68 -21.84 -73.67
CA SER A 7 -9.62 -21.65 -74.79
C SER A 7 -9.93 -20.17 -74.96
N ARG A 8 -9.81 -19.68 -76.20
CA ARG A 8 -10.41 -18.42 -76.66
C ARG A 8 -11.84 -18.67 -77.13
N ARG A 9 -12.47 -17.59 -77.62
CA ARG A 9 -13.70 -17.53 -78.42
C ARG A 9 -15.01 -17.62 -77.64
N ASP A 10 -16.04 -16.86 -78.00
CA ASP A 10 -16.16 -15.62 -78.80
C ASP A 10 -17.49 -14.97 -78.37
N PHE A 11 -17.57 -13.66 -78.19
CA PHE A 11 -18.69 -12.85 -78.71
C PHE A 11 -18.40 -11.34 -78.57
N LEU A 12 -18.60 -10.60 -79.66
CA LEU A 12 -18.51 -9.13 -79.70
C LEU A 12 -19.91 -8.53 -79.62
N GLY A 13 -20.07 -7.46 -78.83
CA GLY A 13 -21.29 -6.67 -78.72
C GLY A 13 -20.95 -5.17 -78.72
N ALA A 14 -21.39 -4.48 -79.77
CA ALA A 14 -21.34 -3.02 -79.93
C ALA A 14 -22.15 -2.29 -78.83
N SER A 15 -22.00 -1.00 -78.53
CA SER A 15 -21.02 0.08 -78.83
C SER A 15 -21.49 1.34 -78.05
N ALA A 16 -20.76 2.47 -78.17
CA ALA A 16 -21.15 3.83 -77.71
C ALA A 16 -21.09 4.05 -76.17
N ALA A 17 -20.73 5.23 -75.65
CA ALA A 17 -20.19 6.45 -76.28
C ALA A 17 -19.22 7.21 -75.34
N PHE A 18 -18.60 8.26 -75.89
CA PHE A 18 -17.66 9.18 -75.25
C PHE A 18 -18.23 9.93 -74.03
N ALA A 19 -17.43 10.06 -72.98
CA ALA A 19 -17.35 11.27 -72.13
C ALA A 19 -15.98 11.31 -71.44
N VAL A 20 -15.14 12.31 -71.76
CA VAL A 20 -13.87 12.58 -71.06
C VAL A 20 -13.98 13.92 -70.36
N THR A 21 -13.81 13.92 -69.03
CA THR A 21 -13.71 15.13 -68.22
C THR A 21 -12.51 15.02 -67.27
N LEU A 22 -11.35 15.44 -67.75
CA LEU A 22 -10.13 15.60 -66.93
C LEU A 22 -10.26 16.84 -66.04
N GLY A 23 -10.76 16.65 -64.82
CA GLY A 23 -10.77 17.67 -63.77
C GLY A 23 -9.46 17.66 -62.95
N LEU A 24 -8.49 18.48 -63.33
CA LEU A 24 -7.29 18.72 -62.52
C LEU A 24 -7.65 19.64 -61.33
N GLY A 25 -7.72 19.07 -60.13
CA GLY A 25 -7.90 19.76 -58.85
C GLY A 25 -6.65 19.65 -57.98
N ALA A 26 -6.33 20.72 -57.23
CA ALA A 26 -5.03 20.87 -56.58
C ALA A 26 -4.84 20.09 -55.26
N CYS A 27 -3.58 19.96 -54.88
CA CYS A 27 -3.01 19.28 -53.73
C CYS A 27 -3.79 19.38 -52.40
N SER A 28 -3.82 18.26 -51.66
CA SER A 28 -3.85 18.28 -50.19
C SER A 28 -2.86 17.25 -49.64
N LYS A 29 -2.44 17.43 -48.38
CA LYS A 29 -1.37 16.65 -47.73
C LYS A 29 -1.75 15.17 -47.61
N GLY A 30 -0.79 14.28 -47.83
CA GLY A 30 -0.90 12.88 -47.44
C GLY A 30 -0.93 12.75 -45.92
N GLY A 31 -2.13 12.69 -45.35
CA GLY A 31 -2.33 12.41 -43.92
C GLY A 31 -2.17 10.92 -43.66
N SER A 32 -1.05 10.52 -43.05
CA SER A 32 -0.93 9.18 -42.47
C SER A 32 -1.90 9.09 -41.29
N GLN A 33 -3.05 8.45 -41.50
CA GLN A 33 -3.93 8.07 -40.40
C GLN A 33 -3.23 6.97 -39.61
N GLY A 34 -2.57 7.36 -38.52
CA GLY A 34 -2.09 6.39 -37.55
C GLY A 34 -3.27 5.58 -37.04
N ALA A 35 -3.17 4.25 -37.14
CA ALA A 35 -4.11 3.38 -36.47
C ALA A 35 -4.01 3.64 -34.97
N SER A 36 -5.04 4.25 -34.38
CA SER A 36 -5.14 4.32 -32.93
C SER A 36 -5.33 2.91 -32.44
N GLU A 37 -4.29 2.29 -31.89
CA GLU A 37 -4.42 1.03 -31.19
C GLU A 37 -5.49 1.19 -30.11
N THR A 38 -6.53 0.36 -30.19
CA THR A 38 -7.53 0.28 -29.13
C THR A 38 -6.87 -0.38 -27.93
N LYS A 39 -6.19 0.43 -27.09
CA LYS A 39 -5.60 -0.02 -25.83
C LYS A 39 -6.64 -0.84 -25.07
N SER A 40 -6.38 -2.13 -24.91
CA SER A 40 -7.15 -2.96 -24.00
C SER A 40 -7.06 -2.33 -22.62
N SER A 41 -8.21 -1.93 -22.07
CA SER A 41 -8.28 -1.25 -20.77
C SER A 41 -7.87 -2.24 -19.69
N TYR A 42 -6.61 -2.21 -19.26
CA TYR A 42 -6.08 -3.07 -18.22
C TYR A 42 -6.98 -2.99 -16.98
N LYS A 43 -7.47 -4.13 -16.49
CA LYS A 43 -8.40 -4.22 -15.37
C LYS A 43 -7.69 -4.70 -14.11
N ILE A 44 -7.86 -3.96 -13.02
CA ILE A 44 -7.37 -4.33 -11.70
C ILE A 44 -8.54 -4.40 -10.72
N SER A 45 -8.56 -5.46 -9.92
CA SER A 45 -9.53 -5.66 -8.85
C SER A 45 -8.82 -5.73 -7.50
N MET A 46 -9.27 -4.95 -6.53
CA MET A 46 -8.78 -4.99 -5.14
C MET A 46 -9.80 -5.70 -4.24
N ILE A 47 -9.34 -6.66 -3.45
CA ILE A 47 -10.13 -7.29 -2.39
C ILE A 47 -9.58 -6.81 -1.05
N THR A 48 -10.44 -6.24 -0.19
CA THR A 48 -10.04 -5.86 1.18
C THR A 48 -10.07 -7.07 2.11
N ASP A 49 -9.30 -6.99 3.18
CA ASP A 49 -9.61 -7.65 4.44
C ASP A 49 -10.86 -7.04 5.11
N THR A 50 -11.05 -7.31 6.40
CA THR A 50 -12.21 -6.82 7.17
C THR A 50 -12.13 -5.35 7.62
N GLY A 51 -11.06 -4.61 7.29
CA GLY A 51 -10.94 -3.17 7.56
C GLY A 51 -11.87 -2.31 6.69
N GLY A 52 -12.03 -2.66 5.41
CA GLY A 52 -12.85 -1.93 4.45
C GLY A 52 -12.17 -0.67 3.88
N VAL A 53 -12.64 -0.18 2.73
CA VAL A 53 -11.91 0.76 1.87
C VAL A 53 -11.82 2.20 2.40
N ASN A 54 -12.56 2.52 3.48
CA ASN A 54 -12.62 3.85 4.10
C ASN A 54 -12.00 3.86 5.51
N ASP A 55 -11.01 3.00 5.76
CA ASP A 55 -10.31 2.88 7.04
C ASP A 55 -9.39 4.07 7.40
N GLN A 56 -9.29 5.07 6.52
CA GLN A 56 -8.45 6.27 6.66
C GLN A 56 -6.94 5.97 6.70
N SER A 57 -6.55 4.73 6.37
CA SER A 57 -5.26 4.12 6.65
C SER A 57 -4.87 3.18 5.48
N PHE A 58 -4.52 1.93 5.78
CA PHE A 58 -4.04 0.88 4.89
C PHE A 58 -4.89 0.59 3.64
N ASN A 59 -6.19 0.25 3.79
CA ASN A 59 -7.07 -0.07 2.67
C ASN A 59 -7.37 1.19 1.85
N GLN A 60 -7.56 2.34 2.49
CA GLN A 60 -7.78 3.60 1.77
C GLN A 60 -6.55 3.98 0.91
N SER A 61 -5.33 3.82 1.43
CA SER A 61 -4.08 4.04 0.67
C SER A 61 -4.02 3.17 -0.58
N SER A 62 -4.34 1.88 -0.43
CA SER A 62 -4.36 0.91 -1.54
C SER A 62 -5.32 1.33 -2.66
N TRP A 63 -6.53 1.80 -2.30
CA TRP A 63 -7.52 2.28 -3.26
C TRP A 63 -7.14 3.62 -3.90
N GLU A 64 -6.55 4.54 -3.15
CA GLU A 64 -6.02 5.81 -3.66
C GLU A 64 -4.95 5.57 -4.75
N GLY A 65 -4.06 4.57 -4.56
CA GLY A 65 -3.12 4.11 -5.59
C GLY A 65 -3.80 3.60 -6.86
N LEU A 66 -4.85 2.78 -6.74
CA LEU A 66 -5.64 2.32 -7.90
C LEU A 66 -6.38 3.46 -8.61
N LYS A 67 -6.95 4.43 -7.88
CA LYS A 67 -7.59 5.61 -8.47
C LYS A 67 -6.59 6.48 -9.24
N GLN A 68 -5.34 6.57 -8.78
CA GLN A 68 -4.28 7.28 -9.50
C GLN A 68 -3.88 6.54 -10.79
N LEU A 69 -3.84 5.21 -10.79
CA LEU A 69 -3.63 4.41 -12.01
C LEU A 69 -4.76 4.56 -13.05
N GLU A 70 -6.02 4.59 -12.61
CA GLU A 70 -7.17 4.88 -13.50
C GLU A 70 -7.00 6.25 -14.18
N LYS A 71 -6.72 7.29 -13.39
CA LYS A 71 -6.54 8.66 -13.84
C LYS A 71 -5.38 8.83 -14.82
N ASP A 72 -4.22 8.23 -14.52
CA ASP A 72 -2.99 8.45 -15.30
C ASP A 72 -2.89 7.55 -16.55
N LYS A 73 -3.55 6.38 -16.53
CA LYS A 73 -3.39 5.36 -17.59
C LYS A 73 -4.68 4.91 -18.27
N GLY A 74 -5.85 5.32 -17.79
CA GLY A 74 -7.15 4.86 -18.29
C GLY A 74 -7.44 3.39 -17.96
N TRP A 75 -6.84 2.87 -16.90
CA TRP A 75 -7.07 1.50 -16.41
C TRP A 75 -8.42 1.40 -15.69
N LYS A 76 -9.10 0.25 -15.83
CA LYS A 76 -10.36 0.00 -15.10
C LYS A 76 -10.01 -0.52 -13.72
N VAL A 77 -10.49 0.15 -12.67
CA VAL A 77 -10.27 -0.30 -11.28
C VAL A 77 -11.60 -0.49 -10.56
N ASN A 78 -11.72 -1.59 -9.82
CA ASN A 78 -12.81 -1.82 -8.88
C ASN A 78 -12.28 -2.40 -7.56
N TYR A 79 -13.15 -2.47 -6.56
CA TYR A 79 -12.87 -3.17 -5.32
C TYR A 79 -14.07 -4.00 -4.87
N LEU A 80 -13.80 -5.04 -4.07
CA LEU A 80 -14.80 -5.81 -3.32
C LEU A 80 -14.39 -5.78 -1.85
N GLU A 81 -15.30 -5.33 -0.99
CA GLU A 81 -15.06 -5.38 0.45
C GLU A 81 -15.45 -6.74 1.03
N SER A 82 -14.57 -7.28 1.87
CA SER A 82 -14.88 -8.42 2.72
C SER A 82 -15.38 -7.94 4.08
N LYS A 83 -16.32 -8.66 4.70
CA LYS A 83 -16.86 -8.37 6.03
C LYS A 83 -16.46 -9.42 7.08
N GLN A 84 -16.04 -10.59 6.60
CA GLN A 84 -15.54 -11.73 7.37
C GLN A 84 -14.58 -12.54 6.48
N GLU A 85 -13.73 -13.37 7.10
CA GLU A 85 -12.73 -14.21 6.41
C GLU A 85 -13.33 -15.14 5.35
N SER A 86 -14.51 -15.71 5.61
CA SER A 86 -15.23 -16.59 4.68
C SER A 86 -15.70 -15.90 3.39
N ASP A 87 -15.66 -14.56 3.31
CA ASP A 87 -15.97 -13.84 2.09
C ASP A 87 -14.79 -13.85 1.09
N TYR A 88 -13.55 -13.97 1.58
CA TYR A 88 -12.30 -13.71 0.85
C TYR A 88 -12.21 -14.49 -0.47
N ALA A 89 -12.33 -15.82 -0.41
CA ALA A 89 -12.27 -16.69 -1.58
C ALA A 89 -13.37 -16.33 -2.59
N SER A 90 -14.60 -16.12 -2.13
CA SER A 90 -15.71 -15.74 -3.01
C SER A 90 -15.51 -14.39 -3.69
N ASN A 91 -14.83 -13.44 -3.04
CA ASN A 91 -14.53 -12.13 -3.62
C ASN A 91 -13.35 -12.20 -4.61
N LEU A 92 -12.34 -13.03 -4.34
CA LEU A 92 -11.25 -13.31 -5.26
C LEU A 92 -11.75 -14.04 -6.52
N ASP A 93 -12.59 -15.08 -6.37
CA ASP A 93 -13.19 -15.81 -7.49
C ASP A 93 -14.08 -14.88 -8.35
N LYS A 94 -14.93 -14.05 -7.73
CA LYS A 94 -15.70 -13.01 -8.45
C LYS A 94 -14.81 -12.10 -9.29
N ALA A 95 -13.64 -11.70 -8.78
CA ALA A 95 -12.71 -10.84 -9.52
C ALA A 95 -12.01 -11.55 -10.70
N VAL A 96 -11.86 -12.88 -10.64
CA VAL A 96 -11.44 -13.70 -11.79
C VAL A 96 -12.56 -13.76 -12.84
N ASP A 97 -13.79 -14.07 -12.42
CA ASP A 97 -14.97 -14.09 -13.31
C ASP A 97 -15.23 -12.72 -13.98
N ASP A 98 -14.85 -11.63 -13.31
CA ASP A 98 -14.92 -10.25 -13.80
C ASP A 98 -13.85 -9.91 -14.87
N GLU A 99 -13.04 -10.86 -15.33
CA GLU A 99 -11.93 -10.70 -16.29
C GLU A 99 -10.83 -9.70 -15.84
N ALA A 100 -10.47 -9.70 -14.55
CA ALA A 100 -9.34 -8.90 -14.06
C ALA A 100 -7.99 -9.40 -14.60
N ASN A 101 -7.09 -8.48 -14.96
CA ASN A 101 -5.72 -8.81 -15.38
C ASN A 101 -4.76 -8.93 -14.19
N LEU A 102 -5.01 -8.14 -13.14
CA LEU A 102 -4.32 -8.20 -11.85
C LEU A 102 -5.35 -8.14 -10.71
N ILE A 103 -5.23 -9.06 -9.75
CA ILE A 103 -6.05 -9.08 -8.53
C ILE A 103 -5.14 -8.81 -7.33
N TRP A 104 -5.48 -7.79 -6.54
CA TRP A 104 -4.81 -7.46 -5.28
C TRP A 104 -5.59 -8.00 -4.09
N GLY A 105 -4.95 -8.80 -3.25
CA GLY A 105 -5.37 -8.98 -1.85
C GLY A 105 -4.71 -7.91 -0.98
N VAL A 106 -5.47 -7.30 -0.07
CA VAL A 106 -4.97 -6.23 0.81
C VAL A 106 -5.15 -6.66 2.26
N GLY A 107 -4.05 -7.10 2.88
CA GLY A 107 -3.98 -7.55 4.28
C GLY A 107 -3.50 -8.99 4.42
N PHE A 108 -2.60 -9.23 5.39
CA PHE A 108 -1.98 -10.55 5.61
C PHE A 108 -2.98 -11.68 5.84
N ALA A 109 -4.16 -11.38 6.42
CA ALA A 109 -5.22 -12.35 6.66
C ALA A 109 -5.77 -13.00 5.37
N MET A 110 -5.53 -12.39 4.21
CA MET A 110 -5.93 -12.95 2.91
C MET A 110 -4.93 -13.97 2.33
N ALA A 111 -3.78 -14.21 2.97
CA ALA A 111 -2.65 -14.93 2.39
C ALA A 111 -3.00 -16.29 1.78
N ASP A 112 -3.67 -17.16 2.54
CA ASP A 112 -4.03 -18.50 2.09
C ASP A 112 -5.05 -18.43 0.94
N ALA A 113 -6.11 -17.62 1.07
CA ALA A 113 -7.14 -17.47 0.04
C ALA A 113 -6.57 -16.94 -1.29
N VAL A 114 -5.67 -15.95 -1.24
CA VAL A 114 -4.98 -15.42 -2.44
C VAL A 114 -4.09 -16.47 -3.07
N ALA A 115 -3.31 -17.22 -2.28
CA ALA A 115 -2.47 -18.31 -2.80
C ALA A 115 -3.32 -19.41 -3.46
N ASP A 116 -4.45 -19.77 -2.86
CA ASP A 116 -5.31 -20.85 -3.32
C ASP A 116 -6.06 -20.48 -4.61
N VAL A 117 -6.51 -19.23 -4.78
CA VAL A 117 -7.13 -18.75 -6.03
C VAL A 117 -6.09 -18.50 -7.12
N ALA A 118 -4.90 -17.98 -6.78
CA ALA A 118 -3.77 -17.86 -7.72
C ALA A 118 -3.22 -19.24 -8.16
N ALA A 119 -3.31 -20.27 -7.31
CA ALA A 119 -2.97 -21.64 -7.68
C ALA A 119 -3.88 -22.18 -8.80
N LYS A 120 -5.17 -21.83 -8.78
CA LYS A 120 -6.19 -22.31 -9.71
C LYS A 120 -6.21 -21.52 -11.04
N ASN A 121 -5.96 -20.21 -10.99
CA ASN A 121 -6.20 -19.29 -12.11
C ASN A 121 -4.89 -18.74 -12.72
N LYS A 122 -4.19 -19.56 -13.53
CA LYS A 122 -2.81 -19.28 -13.98
C LYS A 122 -2.64 -18.15 -15.00
N ASP A 123 -3.69 -17.81 -15.74
CA ASP A 123 -3.64 -16.72 -16.73
C ASP A 123 -3.86 -15.33 -16.10
N VAL A 124 -4.35 -15.26 -14.86
CA VAL A 124 -4.53 -14.03 -14.08
C VAL A 124 -3.31 -13.80 -13.19
N GLN A 125 -2.83 -12.55 -13.11
CA GLN A 125 -1.80 -12.17 -12.14
C GLN A 125 -2.42 -11.77 -10.81
N PHE A 126 -1.72 -12.08 -9.72
CA PHE A 126 -2.12 -11.77 -8.36
C PHE A 126 -0.98 -11.05 -7.65
N ALA A 127 -1.34 -10.20 -6.70
CA ALA A 127 -0.39 -9.66 -5.74
C ALA A 127 -1.07 -9.51 -4.36
N ILE A 128 -0.28 -9.51 -3.29
CA ILE A 128 -0.79 -9.33 -1.93
C ILE A 128 0.07 -8.31 -1.16
N ILE A 129 -0.60 -7.38 -0.49
CA ILE A 129 0.03 -6.49 0.48
C ILE A 129 0.07 -7.17 1.85
N ASP A 130 1.20 -7.01 2.55
CA ASP A 130 1.52 -7.52 3.89
C ASP A 130 1.69 -9.04 4.00
N ASN A 131 1.98 -9.72 2.89
CA ASN A 131 2.41 -11.12 2.94
C ASN A 131 3.54 -11.44 1.96
N ALA A 132 4.46 -12.30 2.40
CA ALA A 132 5.47 -12.94 1.58
C ALA A 132 5.36 -14.47 1.78
N TYR A 133 5.48 -15.23 0.69
CA TYR A 133 5.38 -16.69 0.74
C TYR A 133 6.78 -17.32 0.67
N GLU A 134 7.05 -18.41 1.38
CA GLU A 134 8.32 -19.15 1.19
C GLU A 134 8.51 -19.61 -0.27
N LYS A 135 7.39 -19.97 -0.93
CA LYS A 135 7.31 -20.49 -2.30
C LYS A 135 6.07 -19.87 -2.98
N PRO A 136 6.15 -18.62 -3.45
CA PRO A 136 5.05 -17.99 -4.18
C PRO A 136 4.79 -18.76 -5.48
N VAL A 137 3.51 -18.87 -5.88
CA VAL A 137 3.16 -19.43 -7.19
C VAL A 137 3.53 -18.46 -8.32
N ASP A 138 3.83 -18.98 -9.51
CA ASP A 138 4.37 -18.27 -10.69
C ASP A 138 3.64 -16.98 -11.10
N ASN A 139 2.38 -16.83 -10.70
CA ASN A 139 1.48 -15.72 -11.01
C ASN A 139 1.15 -14.84 -9.80
N LEU A 140 1.80 -15.02 -8.65
CA LEU A 140 1.57 -14.30 -7.39
C LEU A 140 2.80 -13.50 -6.93
N THR A 141 2.63 -12.22 -6.65
CA THR A 141 3.66 -11.35 -6.04
C THR A 141 3.33 -11.08 -4.57
N GLY A 142 4.20 -11.51 -3.65
CA GLY A 142 4.15 -11.04 -2.26
C GLY A 142 4.77 -9.65 -2.12
N VAL A 143 4.15 -8.74 -1.36
CA VAL A 143 4.69 -7.41 -1.07
C VAL A 143 4.60 -7.13 0.43
N THR A 144 5.75 -7.08 1.09
CA THR A 144 5.89 -6.71 2.50
C THR A 144 6.55 -5.35 2.65
N PHE A 145 6.45 -4.78 3.85
CA PHE A 145 7.12 -3.54 4.22
C PHE A 145 8.05 -3.78 5.41
N ARG A 146 9.06 -2.91 5.59
CA ARG A 146 9.88 -2.82 6.80
C ARG A 146 9.28 -1.78 7.75
N ALA A 147 8.10 -2.07 8.30
CA ALA A 147 7.34 -1.12 9.11
C ALA A 147 8.03 -0.72 10.43
N GLN A 148 9.06 -1.46 10.84
CA GLN A 148 9.94 -1.10 11.96
C GLN A 148 10.78 0.17 11.69
N GLU A 149 11.05 0.52 10.44
CA GLU A 149 11.79 1.73 10.05
C GLU A 149 11.05 3.04 10.41
N PRO A 150 9.83 3.33 9.89
CA PRO A 150 9.09 4.54 10.26
C PRO A 150 8.68 4.52 11.73
N SER A 151 8.43 3.34 12.30
CA SER A 151 8.06 3.17 13.71
C SER A 151 9.20 3.59 14.64
N PHE A 152 10.44 3.26 14.30
CA PHE A 152 11.63 3.75 15.00
C PHE A 152 11.70 5.28 14.98
N MET A 153 11.46 5.90 13.81
CA MET A 153 11.50 7.36 13.67
C MET A 153 10.45 8.04 14.56
N VAL A 154 9.19 7.59 14.53
CA VAL A 154 8.13 8.17 15.38
C VAL A 154 8.29 7.81 16.87
N GLY A 155 8.94 6.69 17.20
CA GLY A 155 9.31 6.34 18.57
C GLY A 155 10.40 7.26 19.14
N TYR A 156 11.44 7.52 18.35
CA TYR A 156 12.48 8.50 18.68
C TYR A 156 11.89 9.91 18.87
N ILE A 157 10.98 10.33 17.99
CA ILE A 157 10.20 11.58 18.15
C ILE A 157 9.36 11.55 19.43
N ALA A 158 8.60 10.49 19.70
CA ALA A 158 7.75 10.40 20.89
C ALA A 158 8.55 10.53 22.19
N ALA A 159 9.69 9.85 22.30
CA ALA A 159 10.56 9.93 23.47
C ALA A 159 11.20 11.31 23.67
N ARG A 160 11.50 12.05 22.60
CA ARG A 160 12.05 13.42 22.69
C ARG A 160 10.95 14.50 22.81
N THR A 161 9.70 14.16 22.53
CA THR A 161 8.54 15.07 22.60
C THR A 161 7.69 14.91 23.87
N THR A 162 7.66 13.75 24.52
CA THR A 162 6.86 13.54 25.76
C THR A 162 7.24 14.51 26.89
N LYS A 163 6.28 14.76 27.78
CA LYS A 163 6.38 15.59 28.98
C LYS A 163 6.06 14.80 30.26
N THR A 164 5.49 13.61 30.14
CA THR A 164 5.23 12.68 31.26
C THR A 164 6.22 11.52 31.37
N ASN A 165 7.09 11.34 30.36
CA ASN A 165 7.92 10.13 30.18
C ASN A 165 7.10 8.84 30.06
N LYS A 166 5.85 8.93 29.59
CA LYS A 166 4.98 7.78 29.31
C LYS A 166 4.29 7.97 27.97
N VAL A 167 4.38 6.95 27.12
CA VAL A 167 3.73 6.93 25.80
C VAL A 167 3.01 5.59 25.59
N GLY A 168 2.02 5.58 24.71
CA GLY A 168 1.22 4.38 24.43
C GLY A 168 1.47 3.80 23.04
N PHE A 169 1.20 2.51 22.88
CA PHE A 169 1.11 1.82 21.59
C PHE A 169 -0.19 1.01 21.52
N VAL A 170 -1.05 1.31 20.54
CA VAL A 170 -2.29 0.58 20.26
C VAL A 170 -2.14 -0.21 18.97
N GLY A 171 -1.89 -1.52 19.09
CA GLY A 171 -1.89 -2.43 17.95
C GLY A 171 -3.31 -2.87 17.56
N GLY A 172 -3.52 -3.25 16.31
CA GLY A 172 -4.76 -3.89 15.85
C GLY A 172 -4.85 -5.36 16.29
N ILE A 173 -4.85 -6.29 15.32
CA ILE A 173 -4.66 -7.72 15.57
C ILE A 173 -3.16 -8.02 15.71
N SER A 174 -2.77 -8.86 16.67
CA SER A 174 -1.37 -9.25 16.87
C SER A 174 -0.86 -10.19 15.77
N GLY A 175 0.42 -10.07 15.43
CA GLY A 175 1.07 -10.83 14.36
C GLY A 175 2.29 -10.10 13.80
N VAL A 176 3.04 -10.77 12.92
CA VAL A 176 4.36 -10.32 12.42
C VAL A 176 4.35 -8.88 11.87
N VAL A 177 3.25 -8.47 11.22
CA VAL A 177 3.11 -7.10 10.69
C VAL A 177 3.05 -6.06 11.81
N ILE A 178 2.29 -6.30 12.88
CA ILE A 178 2.13 -5.33 13.99
C ILE A 178 3.29 -5.42 14.98
N ASP A 179 3.96 -6.58 15.10
CA ASP A 179 5.23 -6.71 15.82
C ASP A 179 6.29 -5.74 15.27
N GLN A 180 6.40 -5.57 13.93
CA GLN A 180 7.32 -4.58 13.34
C GLN A 180 7.04 -3.16 13.84
N PHE A 181 5.76 -2.77 13.91
CA PHE A 181 5.38 -1.43 14.39
C PHE A 181 5.68 -1.27 15.90
N ASP A 182 5.30 -2.26 16.73
CA ASP A 182 5.47 -2.22 18.19
C ASP A 182 6.95 -2.22 18.59
N TYR A 183 7.75 -3.15 18.05
CA TYR A 183 9.18 -3.28 18.39
C TYR A 183 10.06 -2.21 17.73
N GLY A 184 9.71 -1.73 16.53
CA GLY A 184 10.34 -0.55 15.94
C GLY A 184 10.12 0.70 16.80
N TYR A 185 8.87 0.95 17.22
CA TYR A 185 8.52 2.07 18.11
C TYR A 185 9.29 2.03 19.44
N LYS A 186 9.28 0.88 20.10
CA LYS A 186 10.05 0.65 21.34
C LYS A 186 11.56 0.86 21.13
N ALA A 187 12.11 0.47 19.98
CA ALA A 187 13.54 0.61 19.69
C ALA A 187 13.99 2.06 19.47
N GLY A 188 13.16 2.88 18.82
CA GLY A 188 13.39 4.32 18.70
C GLY A 188 13.35 5.03 20.05
N ILE A 189 12.41 4.63 20.92
CA ILE A 189 12.30 5.11 22.29
C ILE A 189 13.51 4.70 23.13
N ALA A 190 13.95 3.44 23.02
CA ALA A 190 15.15 2.94 23.70
C ALA A 190 16.43 3.67 23.23
N TYR A 191 16.55 3.99 21.94
CA TYR A 191 17.64 4.81 21.42
C TYR A 191 17.63 6.23 22.03
N ALA A 192 16.50 6.92 21.96
CA ALA A 192 16.35 8.26 22.52
C ALA A 192 16.62 8.28 24.03
N ASN A 193 16.18 7.27 24.77
CA ASN A 193 16.49 7.09 26.19
C ASN A 193 17.99 6.95 26.45
N LYS A 194 18.72 6.15 25.65
CA LYS A 194 20.17 6.00 25.80
C LYS A 194 20.94 7.26 25.40
N GLU A 195 20.52 7.93 24.33
CA GLU A 195 21.12 9.16 23.82
C GLU A 195 20.94 10.36 24.79
N ASN A 196 19.74 10.53 25.34
CA ASN A 196 19.37 11.71 26.13
C ASN A 196 19.40 11.45 27.66
N ASN A 197 19.77 10.24 28.09
CA ASN A 197 19.73 9.78 29.49
C ASN A 197 18.34 9.97 30.14
N THR A 198 17.30 9.54 29.42
CA THR A 198 15.90 9.55 29.87
C THR A 198 15.38 8.13 30.10
N ASN A 199 14.20 8.01 30.74
CA ASN A 199 13.51 6.73 30.95
C ASN A 199 12.03 6.89 30.59
N VAL A 200 11.75 6.98 29.29
CA VAL A 200 10.40 6.98 28.72
C VAL A 200 9.86 5.55 28.69
N GLU A 201 8.70 5.31 29.32
CA GLU A 201 8.00 4.02 29.40
C GLU A 201 6.95 3.89 28.28
N VAL A 202 6.70 2.65 27.82
CA VAL A 202 5.70 2.35 26.78
C VAL A 202 4.59 1.46 27.35
N LEU A 203 3.33 1.90 27.22
CA LEU A 203 2.15 1.08 27.49
C LEU A 203 1.64 0.47 26.17
N THR A 204 1.87 -0.82 25.96
CA THR A 204 1.37 -1.58 24.79
C THR A 204 0.02 -2.22 25.11
N GLN A 205 -0.97 -2.05 24.23
CA GLN A 205 -2.20 -2.85 24.22
C GLN A 205 -2.65 -3.14 22.78
N TYR A 206 -3.27 -4.30 22.56
CA TYR A 206 -3.84 -4.70 21.27
C TYR A 206 -5.36 -4.58 21.28
N ALA A 207 -5.94 -4.28 20.13
CA ALA A 207 -7.37 -4.09 19.92
C ALA A 207 -8.07 -5.32 19.35
N ASP A 208 -7.34 -6.37 18.95
CA ASP A 208 -7.87 -7.63 18.41
C ASP A 208 -8.84 -7.41 17.22
N SER A 209 -8.66 -6.30 16.50
CA SER A 209 -9.53 -5.79 15.45
C SER A 209 -8.77 -4.75 14.60
N PHE A 210 -9.24 -4.51 13.38
CA PHE A 210 -8.83 -3.38 12.53
C PHE A 210 -10.00 -2.42 12.20
N SER A 211 -11.20 -2.65 12.75
CA SER A 211 -12.41 -1.88 12.44
C SER A 211 -13.21 -1.37 13.66
N ASP A 212 -12.88 -1.80 14.89
CA ASP A 212 -13.55 -1.34 16.13
C ASP A 212 -12.92 -0.05 16.69
N SER A 213 -13.33 1.10 16.14
CA SER A 213 -12.93 2.42 16.62
C SER A 213 -13.41 2.74 18.04
N ALA A 214 -14.48 2.09 18.54
CA ALA A 214 -14.94 2.28 19.91
C ALA A 214 -13.98 1.63 20.92
N LYS A 215 -13.48 0.41 20.61
CA LYS A 215 -12.43 -0.25 21.39
C LYS A 215 -11.11 0.53 21.32
N GLY A 216 -10.73 1.05 20.14
CA GLY A 216 -9.56 1.93 19.98
C GLY A 216 -9.62 3.17 20.88
N LYS A 217 -10.77 3.86 20.86
CA LYS A 217 -11.02 5.01 21.74
C LYS A 217 -10.93 4.63 23.23
N ALA A 218 -11.56 3.54 23.64
CA ALA A 218 -11.53 3.09 25.03
C ALA A 218 -10.12 2.76 25.54
N ILE A 219 -9.30 2.11 24.70
CA ILE A 219 -7.89 1.79 25.02
C ILE A 219 -7.08 3.09 25.16
N ALA A 220 -7.16 3.99 24.19
CA ALA A 220 -6.41 5.25 24.21
C ALA A 220 -6.81 6.17 25.38
N SER A 221 -8.11 6.33 25.64
CA SER A 221 -8.62 7.07 26.81
C SER A 221 -8.09 6.50 28.13
N LYS A 222 -7.92 5.16 28.23
CA LYS A 222 -7.24 4.56 29.39
C LYS A 222 -5.75 4.90 29.42
N MET A 223 -5.00 4.80 28.33
CA MET A 223 -3.57 5.16 28.30
C MET A 223 -3.33 6.62 28.71
N PHE A 224 -4.14 7.56 28.20
CA PHE A 224 -4.06 8.97 28.63
C PHE A 224 -4.42 9.15 30.12
N SER A 225 -5.36 8.36 30.65
CA SER A 225 -5.71 8.36 32.08
C SER A 225 -4.62 7.76 32.97
N ASP A 226 -3.88 6.76 32.46
CA ASP A 226 -2.73 6.13 33.13
C ASP A 226 -1.45 6.99 33.06
N GLY A 227 -1.50 8.15 32.41
CA GLY A 227 -0.45 9.16 32.37
C GLY A 227 0.32 9.28 31.06
N CYS A 228 -0.06 8.58 29.99
CA CYS A 228 0.52 8.82 28.67
C CYS A 228 0.15 10.23 28.15
N ASP A 229 1.02 10.85 27.36
CA ASP A 229 0.72 12.10 26.64
C ASP A 229 0.85 12.03 25.11
N ILE A 230 1.46 10.95 24.60
CA ILE A 230 1.54 10.58 23.19
C ILE A 230 1.12 9.11 23.06
N VAL A 231 0.26 8.75 22.10
CA VAL A 231 -0.12 7.36 21.80
C VAL A 231 0.01 7.08 20.31
N PHE A 232 0.90 6.15 19.94
CA PHE A 232 0.99 5.63 18.58
C PHE A 232 -0.06 4.53 18.35
N HIS A 233 -0.66 4.47 17.16
CA HIS A 233 -1.51 3.35 16.76
C HIS A 233 -0.98 2.67 15.51
N ALA A 234 -1.15 1.34 15.45
CA ALA A 234 -0.91 0.53 14.26
C ALA A 234 -2.11 -0.42 14.10
N ALA A 235 -3.29 0.18 13.86
CA ALA A 235 -4.57 -0.50 14.07
C ALA A 235 -5.65 -0.20 13.01
N GLY A 236 -5.30 0.43 11.88
CA GLY A 236 -6.26 0.73 10.80
C GLY A 236 -7.43 1.59 11.28
N GLY A 237 -8.66 1.17 10.99
CA GLY A 237 -9.90 1.86 11.39
C GLY A 237 -10.12 1.96 12.91
N VAL A 238 -9.50 1.10 13.72
CA VAL A 238 -9.44 1.28 15.19
C VAL A 238 -8.74 2.59 15.56
N GLY A 239 -7.72 2.97 14.77
CA GLY A 239 -6.88 4.15 14.95
C GLY A 239 -7.62 5.47 14.94
N ALA A 240 -8.70 5.59 14.16
CA ALA A 240 -9.58 6.76 14.19
C ALA A 240 -10.14 7.01 15.61
N GLY A 241 -10.38 5.95 16.39
CA GLY A 241 -10.77 6.06 17.80
C GLY A 241 -9.64 6.54 18.72
N VAL A 242 -8.39 6.14 18.44
CA VAL A 242 -7.19 6.60 19.18
C VAL A 242 -6.96 8.09 18.95
N ILE A 243 -7.09 8.54 17.69
CA ILE A 243 -6.99 9.95 17.32
C ILE A 243 -8.12 10.77 17.96
N GLU A 244 -9.35 10.24 17.99
CA GLU A 244 -10.47 10.93 18.65
C GLU A 244 -10.30 11.03 20.18
N ALA A 245 -9.74 9.99 20.82
CA ALA A 245 -9.37 10.04 22.24
C ALA A 245 -8.28 11.10 22.53
N ALA A 246 -7.31 11.27 21.62
CA ALA A 246 -6.26 12.26 21.77
C ALA A 246 -6.81 13.70 21.76
N LYS A 247 -7.77 13.99 20.87
CA LYS A 247 -8.50 15.28 20.82
C LYS A 247 -9.22 15.57 22.12
N GLU A 248 -10.05 14.64 22.59
CA GLU A 248 -10.82 14.80 23.83
C GLU A 248 -9.92 14.96 25.07
N ALA A 249 -8.75 14.32 25.08
CA ALA A 249 -7.78 14.43 26.17
C ALA A 249 -6.88 15.68 26.09
N GLY A 250 -6.87 16.42 24.97
CA GLY A 250 -5.88 17.47 24.71
C GLY A 250 -4.45 16.93 24.64
N LYS A 251 -4.29 15.74 24.04
CA LYS A 251 -3.04 14.96 23.95
C LYS A 251 -2.69 14.67 22.48
N PHE A 252 -1.57 13.98 22.27
CA PHE A 252 -1.15 13.57 20.93
C PHE A 252 -1.45 12.11 20.62
N ALA A 253 -1.90 11.86 19.39
CA ALA A 253 -1.77 10.59 18.71
C ALA A 253 -0.58 10.64 17.73
N ILE A 254 -0.06 9.49 17.34
CA ILE A 254 0.76 9.31 16.15
C ILE A 254 -0.03 8.42 15.19
N GLY A 255 -0.17 8.87 13.94
CA GLY A 255 -0.89 8.17 12.87
C GLY A 255 -0.08 7.06 12.20
N VAL A 256 -0.68 6.36 11.24
CA VAL A 256 -0.04 5.25 10.51
C VAL A 256 -0.55 5.14 9.07
N ASP A 257 0.23 4.49 8.22
CA ASP A 257 0.06 4.29 6.77
C ASP A 257 0.09 5.58 5.97
N ARG A 258 -0.90 6.44 6.17
CA ARG A 258 -1.11 7.72 5.51
C ARG A 258 -0.76 8.86 6.47
N ASP A 259 -0.60 10.07 5.97
CA ASP A 259 -0.59 11.23 6.86
C ASP A 259 -2.01 11.47 7.38
N GLN A 260 -2.19 11.25 8.68
CA GLN A 260 -3.47 11.35 9.38
C GLN A 260 -3.67 12.72 10.06
N ALA A 261 -2.77 13.69 9.86
CA ALA A 261 -2.88 15.04 10.43
C ALA A 261 -4.26 15.69 10.20
N TYR A 262 -4.88 15.47 9.04
CA TYR A 262 -6.19 16.03 8.69
C TYR A 262 -7.36 15.54 9.59
N LEU A 263 -7.20 14.44 10.33
CA LEU A 263 -8.22 13.90 11.25
C LEU A 263 -8.25 14.66 12.59
N ALA A 264 -7.10 15.21 12.98
CA ALA A 264 -6.96 16.07 14.16
C ALA A 264 -5.72 16.99 14.02
N PRO A 265 -5.85 18.14 13.33
CA PRO A 265 -4.70 19.00 13.02
C PRO A 265 -3.94 19.53 14.23
N ASP A 266 -4.57 19.57 15.41
CA ASP A 266 -3.97 19.99 16.68
C ASP A 266 -3.52 18.82 17.59
N ASN A 267 -3.78 17.57 17.19
CA ASN A 267 -3.58 16.38 18.05
C ASN A 267 -2.89 15.18 17.37
N VAL A 268 -2.62 15.20 16.06
CA VAL A 268 -1.69 14.23 15.45
C VAL A 268 -0.30 14.84 15.43
N LEU A 269 0.63 14.25 16.18
CA LEU A 269 2.01 14.72 16.29
C LEU A 269 2.79 14.50 14.98
N THR A 270 2.58 13.34 14.36
CA THR A 270 3.13 12.90 13.07
C THR A 270 2.48 11.57 12.70
N SER A 271 2.89 10.94 11.59
CA SER A 271 2.40 9.62 11.16
C SER A 271 3.56 8.69 10.74
N ALA A 272 3.50 7.41 11.09
CA ALA A 272 4.43 6.39 10.57
C ALA A 272 3.96 5.96 9.18
N LEU A 273 4.52 6.56 8.13
CA LEU A 273 4.06 6.36 6.76
C LEU A 273 4.46 5.00 6.20
N LYS A 274 3.53 4.40 5.47
CA LYS A 274 3.67 3.16 4.70
C LYS A 274 2.88 3.36 3.40
N LYS A 275 3.61 3.66 2.33
CA LYS A 275 3.07 4.14 1.04
C LYS A 275 2.56 2.96 0.22
N VAL A 276 1.44 2.39 0.66
CA VAL A 276 0.78 1.26 -0.02
C VAL A 276 0.25 1.72 -1.38
N ASP A 277 -0.28 2.94 -1.47
CA ASP A 277 -0.58 3.66 -2.71
C ASP A 277 0.57 3.56 -3.73
N LYS A 278 1.79 3.88 -3.31
CA LYS A 278 3.00 3.83 -4.16
C LYS A 278 3.31 2.39 -4.58
N ALA A 279 3.28 1.44 -3.65
CA ALA A 279 3.54 0.03 -3.95
C ALA A 279 2.53 -0.55 -4.95
N ILE A 280 1.24 -0.21 -4.79
CA ILE A 280 0.17 -0.56 -5.73
C ILE A 280 0.47 0.04 -7.11
N ILE A 281 0.84 1.32 -7.20
CA ILE A 281 1.18 2.00 -8.46
C ILE A 281 2.37 1.32 -9.16
N GLU A 282 3.47 1.10 -8.45
CA GLU A 282 4.72 0.58 -9.01
C GLU A 282 4.61 -0.89 -9.39
N VAL A 283 4.16 -1.76 -8.48
CA VAL A 283 4.07 -3.21 -8.74
C VAL A 283 3.03 -3.51 -9.82
N SER A 284 1.88 -2.81 -9.85
CA SER A 284 0.92 -2.96 -10.96
C SER A 284 1.47 -2.45 -12.29
N THR A 285 2.37 -1.46 -12.26
CA THR A 285 3.09 -0.97 -13.46
C THR A 285 4.07 -2.00 -13.99
N GLU A 286 4.86 -2.62 -13.12
CA GLU A 286 5.78 -3.70 -13.49
C GLU A 286 5.02 -4.90 -14.07
N ILE A 287 3.93 -5.32 -13.42
CA ILE A 287 3.14 -6.48 -13.86
C ILE A 287 2.47 -6.22 -15.22
N GLN A 288 1.90 -5.04 -15.44
CA GLN A 288 1.39 -4.67 -16.77
C GLN A 288 2.52 -4.60 -17.82
N GLY A 289 3.73 -4.21 -17.43
CA GLY A 289 4.94 -4.21 -18.25
C GLY A 289 5.48 -5.60 -18.59
N GLY A 290 4.93 -6.67 -18.01
CA GLY A 290 5.31 -8.07 -18.29
C GLY A 290 6.12 -8.76 -17.18
N THR A 291 6.38 -8.09 -16.05
CA THR A 291 6.97 -8.74 -14.87
C THR A 291 5.96 -9.74 -14.28
N LYS A 292 6.34 -11.01 -14.19
CA LYS A 292 5.50 -12.05 -13.58
C LYS A 292 5.59 -12.03 -12.06
N GLY A 293 4.62 -12.69 -11.42
CA GLY A 293 4.72 -13.16 -10.04
C GLY A 293 5.77 -14.27 -9.85
N GLY A 294 5.57 -15.11 -8.84
CA GLY A 294 6.58 -16.08 -8.40
C GLY A 294 7.72 -15.42 -7.61
N ARG A 295 7.47 -14.25 -7.00
CA ARG A 295 8.44 -13.48 -6.21
C ARG A 295 7.81 -12.85 -4.97
N ASN A 296 8.65 -12.48 -4.02
CA ASN A 296 8.30 -11.51 -2.97
C ASN A 296 9.10 -10.21 -3.21
N ILE A 297 8.61 -9.09 -2.68
CA ILE A 297 9.24 -7.77 -2.66
C ILE A 297 9.12 -7.25 -1.23
N GLU A 298 10.17 -6.64 -0.69
CA GLU A 298 10.14 -5.99 0.62
C GLU A 298 10.53 -4.51 0.49
N LEU A 299 9.67 -3.62 0.98
CA LEU A 299 9.74 -2.18 0.74
C LEU A 299 9.99 -1.38 2.04
N GLY A 300 10.94 -0.46 2.02
CA GLY A 300 11.28 0.41 3.13
C GLY A 300 11.80 1.76 2.67
N ALA A 301 12.69 2.36 3.44
CA ALA A 301 13.20 3.72 3.24
C ALA A 301 14.10 3.81 2.00
N ALA A 302 14.85 2.74 1.68
CA ALA A 302 15.64 2.63 0.45
C ALA A 302 14.78 2.71 -0.81
N GLU A 303 13.62 2.07 -0.79
CA GLU A 303 12.62 2.14 -1.86
C GLU A 303 11.77 3.44 -1.75
N GLY A 304 11.95 4.24 -0.70
CA GLY A 304 11.18 5.46 -0.43
C GLY A 304 9.71 5.21 -0.09
N CYS A 305 9.38 3.98 0.31
CA CYS A 305 8.01 3.46 0.52
C CYS A 305 7.54 3.52 1.98
N VAL A 306 8.41 3.92 2.91
CA VAL A 306 8.06 4.26 4.30
C VAL A 306 8.72 5.59 4.68
N GLY A 307 8.38 6.15 5.84
CA GLY A 307 9.00 7.37 6.40
C GLY A 307 8.07 8.10 7.36
N ILE A 308 8.21 9.42 7.44
CA ILE A 308 7.29 10.33 8.16
C ILE A 308 6.87 11.51 7.24
N PRO A 309 5.78 12.25 7.52
CA PRO A 309 5.41 13.44 6.76
C PRO A 309 6.48 14.52 6.77
N GLU A 310 6.57 15.31 5.69
CA GLU A 310 7.47 16.47 5.61
C GLU A 310 6.98 17.66 6.45
N ASP A 311 5.66 17.82 6.61
CA ASP A 311 5.06 18.81 7.50
C ASP A 311 4.99 18.28 8.93
N HIS A 312 5.39 19.10 9.91
CA HIS A 312 5.63 18.67 11.28
C HIS A 312 5.37 19.77 12.33
N PRO A 313 4.21 20.45 12.31
CA PRO A 313 3.96 21.66 13.11
C PRO A 313 3.98 21.45 14.64
N HIS A 314 3.94 20.20 15.10
CA HIS A 314 3.96 19.82 16.52
C HIS A 314 5.31 19.24 17.00
N ILE A 315 6.30 19.12 16.11
CA ILE A 315 7.63 18.57 16.43
C ILE A 315 8.65 19.72 16.41
N ASP A 316 9.59 19.71 17.36
CA ASP A 316 10.74 20.62 17.31
C ASP A 316 11.61 20.34 16.07
N ASP A 317 11.97 21.40 15.36
CA ASP A 317 12.76 21.41 14.13
C ASP A 317 14.03 20.53 14.20
N ALA A 318 14.71 20.48 15.36
CA ALA A 318 15.91 19.67 15.58
C ALA A 318 15.60 18.22 16.00
N VAL A 319 14.45 17.96 16.63
CA VAL A 319 13.95 16.59 16.87
C VAL A 319 13.53 15.94 15.55
N TYR A 320 12.82 16.67 14.68
CA TYR A 320 12.45 16.20 13.35
C TYR A 320 13.68 15.88 12.48
N LYS A 321 14.67 16.80 12.43
CA LYS A 321 15.91 16.59 11.66
C LYS A 321 16.71 15.37 12.13
N ALA A 322 16.85 15.20 13.45
CA ALA A 322 17.50 14.01 14.02
C ALA A 322 16.73 12.71 13.73
N ALA A 323 15.40 12.76 13.59
CA ALA A 323 14.59 11.61 13.21
C ALA A 323 14.77 11.21 11.73
N VAL A 324 14.76 12.17 10.79
CA VAL A 324 14.95 11.87 9.36
C VAL A 324 16.37 11.46 8.99
N GLU A 325 17.38 11.82 9.80
CA GLU A 325 18.75 11.27 9.66
C GLU A 325 18.79 9.73 9.77
N PHE A 326 17.84 9.09 10.46
CA PHE A 326 17.77 7.64 10.51
C PHE A 326 17.40 6.99 9.18
N GLU A 327 16.72 7.68 8.27
CA GLU A 327 16.46 7.12 6.94
C GLU A 327 17.78 6.77 6.21
N GLY A 328 18.81 7.60 6.34
CA GLY A 328 20.13 7.30 5.78
C GLY A 328 20.75 6.05 6.39
N LYS A 329 20.61 5.90 7.71
CA LYS A 329 21.15 4.76 8.49
C LYS A 329 20.39 3.45 8.22
N PHE A 330 19.11 3.52 7.85
CA PHE A 330 18.35 2.37 7.35
C PHE A 330 18.76 2.02 5.92
N LYS A 331 18.97 3.03 5.06
CA LYS A 331 19.37 2.89 3.65
C LYS A 331 20.77 2.26 3.48
N ASP A 332 21.71 2.52 4.38
CA ASP A 332 23.05 1.91 4.37
C ASP A 332 23.20 0.70 5.31
N GLY A 333 22.17 0.38 6.10
CA GLY A 333 22.17 -0.73 7.05
C GLY A 333 22.98 -0.51 8.33
N SER A 334 23.49 0.70 8.58
CA SER A 334 24.20 1.03 9.84
C SER A 334 23.28 1.06 11.06
N VAL A 335 21.97 1.23 10.87
CA VAL A 335 20.93 0.95 11.87
C VAL A 335 19.89 0.04 11.23
N VAL A 336 19.64 -1.12 11.85
CA VAL A 336 18.54 -2.03 11.48
C VAL A 336 17.59 -2.12 12.68
N PRO A 337 16.42 -1.44 12.64
CA PRO A 337 15.45 -1.55 13.71
C PRO A 337 14.93 -2.99 13.88
N PRO A 338 14.61 -3.42 15.10
CA PRO A 338 14.13 -4.77 15.36
C PRO A 338 12.69 -4.97 14.89
N MET A 339 12.47 -6.04 14.14
CA MET A 339 11.17 -6.41 13.55
C MET A 339 10.26 -7.25 14.46
N ASN A 340 10.76 -7.73 15.59
CA ASN A 340 10.07 -8.63 16.52
C ASN A 340 10.71 -8.59 17.92
N LYS A 341 10.15 -9.34 18.88
CA LYS A 341 10.65 -9.36 20.27
C LYS A 341 12.09 -9.86 20.40
N GLU A 342 12.46 -10.94 19.71
CA GLU A 342 13.80 -11.52 19.79
C GLU A 342 14.86 -10.49 19.39
N LYS A 343 14.64 -9.81 18.26
CA LYS A 343 15.55 -8.76 17.78
C LYS A 343 15.50 -7.51 18.62
N TYR A 344 14.38 -7.21 19.28
CA TYR A 344 14.30 -6.12 20.25
C TYR A 344 15.11 -6.39 21.52
N ASP A 345 15.05 -7.63 22.05
CA ASP A 345 15.84 -8.04 23.20
C ASP A 345 17.36 -7.99 22.88
N GLU A 346 17.76 -8.46 21.69
CA GLU A 346 19.14 -8.34 21.17
C GLU A 346 19.58 -6.86 21.04
N TYR A 347 18.72 -6.03 20.45
CA TYR A 347 18.99 -4.61 20.20
C TYR A 347 19.17 -3.82 21.50
N VAL A 348 18.27 -3.99 22.48
CA VAL A 348 18.37 -3.29 23.78
C VAL A 348 19.60 -3.75 24.58
N ALA A 349 20.03 -5.00 24.44
CA ALA A 349 21.26 -5.49 25.07
C ALA A 349 22.55 -4.91 24.47
N ALA A 350 22.47 -4.25 23.30
CA ALA A 350 23.61 -3.66 22.58
C ALA A 350 23.71 -2.12 22.70
N LEU A 351 22.72 -1.44 23.29
CA LEU A 351 22.65 0.03 23.42
C LEU A 351 23.58 0.60 24.49
#